data_AF-A0A7G5IFK2-F1
#
_entry.id   AF-A0A7G5IFK2-F1
#
_cell.length_a   1.000
_cell.length_b   1.000
_cell.length_c   1.000
_cell.angle_alpha   90.00
_cell.angle_beta   90.00
_cell.angle_gamma   90.00
#
_symmetry.space_group_name_H-M   'P 1'
#
loop_
_entity.id
_entity.type
_entity.pdbx_description
1 polymer ?
#
loop_
_entity_poly.entity_id
_entity_poly.type
_entity_poly.pdbx_seq_one_letter_code
_entity_poly.pdbx_strand_id
1 'polypeptide(L)'
;MNGVTKGDFVAFLAWVAEKGLLPANTAQARKATANKVLGALDPEDLVDVTKLDVEHAMMRFTNKLGKNYTPDSLRTYRSRLESALADFKAYRANPIGFRPSGRSRNHMSDVVEKSGDKGKGARIKTQRPFVAEESATVGSPVPMGSIVPIQVRDNLIIQVGPVPFDFTPSEAKRVANVILALAAG
;
A
#
# COMPACT_ATOMS: atom_id res chain seq x y z
N MET A 1 -34.42 -11.92 -3.66
CA MET A 1 -33.40 -10.88 -3.92
C MET A 1 -32.14 -11.29 -3.17
N ASN A 2 -31.17 -11.94 -3.84
CA ASN A 2 -29.93 -12.37 -3.16
C ASN A 2 -28.91 -11.23 -3.21
N GLY A 3 -29.15 -10.20 -2.40
CA GLY A 3 -28.22 -9.08 -2.22
C GLY A 3 -26.91 -9.59 -1.61
N VAL A 4 -25.79 -9.02 -2.06
CA VAL A 4 -24.47 -9.42 -1.56
C VAL A 4 -24.27 -8.77 -0.21
N THR A 5 -24.18 -9.60 0.83
CA THR A 5 -24.19 -9.13 2.21
C THR A 5 -22.79 -8.66 2.65
N LYS A 6 -22.74 -7.92 3.76
CA LYS A 6 -21.49 -7.63 4.49
C LYS A 6 -20.71 -8.91 4.82
N GLY A 7 -21.40 -9.99 5.16
CA GLY A 7 -20.81 -11.29 5.46
C GLY A 7 -20.01 -11.83 4.28
N ASP A 8 -20.61 -11.82 3.08
CA ASP A 8 -19.97 -12.30 1.85
C ASP A 8 -18.70 -11.51 1.51
N PHE A 9 -18.75 -10.19 1.68
CA PHE A 9 -17.59 -9.32 1.44
C PHE A 9 -16.45 -9.57 2.43
N VAL A 10 -16.78 -9.73 3.72
CA VAL A 10 -15.80 -10.04 4.76
C VAL A 10 -15.22 -11.44 4.60
N ALA A 11 -16.04 -12.42 4.19
CA ALA A 11 -15.59 -13.77 3.88
C ALA A 11 -14.64 -13.79 2.68
N PHE A 12 -14.93 -13.01 1.63
CA PHE A 12 -14.01 -12.83 0.50
C PHE A 12 -12.65 -12.27 0.96
N LEU A 13 -12.63 -11.26 1.82
CA LEU A 13 -11.38 -10.70 2.34
C LEU A 13 -10.57 -11.70 3.18
N ALA A 14 -11.24 -12.62 3.88
CA ALA A 14 -10.57 -13.72 4.56
C ALA A 14 -10.00 -14.75 3.56
N TRP A 15 -10.81 -15.12 2.55
CA TRP A 15 -10.42 -16.07 1.51
C TRP A 15 -9.21 -15.59 0.70
N VAL A 16 -9.15 -14.32 0.28
CA VAL A 16 -7.99 -13.79 -0.45
C VAL A 16 -6.71 -13.79 0.38
N ALA A 17 -6.82 -13.68 1.71
CA ALA A 17 -5.70 -13.79 2.63
C ALA A 17 -5.22 -15.24 2.73
N GLU A 18 -6.15 -16.17 2.93
CA GLU A 18 -5.87 -17.62 3.03
C GLU A 18 -5.25 -18.18 1.75
N LYS A 19 -5.74 -17.74 0.58
CA LYS A 19 -5.19 -18.13 -0.72
C LYS A 19 -3.87 -17.43 -1.07
N GLY A 20 -3.35 -16.56 -0.20
CA GLY A 20 -2.11 -15.81 -0.43
C GLY A 20 -2.18 -14.86 -1.64
N LEU A 21 -3.39 -14.50 -2.08
CA LEU A 21 -3.59 -13.58 -3.22
C LEU A 21 -3.29 -12.14 -2.82
N LEU A 22 -3.52 -11.80 -1.54
CA LEU A 22 -3.22 -10.51 -0.95
C LEU A 22 -2.35 -10.73 0.31
N PRO A 23 -1.37 -9.84 0.63
CA PRO A 23 -0.62 -9.94 1.86
C PRO A 23 -1.55 -9.98 3.08
N ALA A 24 -1.28 -10.88 4.03
CA ALA A 24 -2.16 -11.12 5.17
C ALA A 24 -2.48 -9.82 5.94
N ASN A 25 -1.47 -8.98 6.20
CA ASN A 25 -1.66 -7.69 6.86
C ASN A 25 -2.58 -6.75 6.07
N THR A 26 -2.44 -6.70 4.74
CA THR A 26 -3.29 -5.87 3.87
C THR A 26 -4.73 -6.38 3.86
N ALA A 27 -4.93 -7.70 3.79
CA ALA A 27 -6.25 -8.31 3.85
C ALA A 27 -6.93 -8.06 5.22
N GLN A 28 -6.19 -8.23 6.32
CA GLN A 28 -6.69 -7.92 7.66
C GLN A 28 -7.01 -6.43 7.83
N ALA A 29 -6.15 -5.53 7.32
CA ALA A 29 -6.40 -4.10 7.36
C ALA A 29 -7.67 -3.70 6.59
N ARG A 30 -7.88 -4.25 5.39
CA ARG A 30 -9.09 -4.04 4.59
C ARG A 30 -10.33 -4.62 5.29
N LYS A 31 -10.22 -5.82 5.87
CA LYS A 31 -11.29 -6.46 6.65
C LYS A 31 -11.68 -5.63 7.88
N ALA A 32 -10.70 -5.12 8.64
CA ALA A 32 -10.93 -4.28 9.80
C ALA A 32 -11.61 -2.96 9.41
N THR A 33 -11.13 -2.31 8.35
CA THR A 33 -11.77 -1.11 7.80
C THR A 33 -13.20 -1.39 7.35
N ALA A 34 -13.43 -2.47 6.58
CA ALA A 34 -14.78 -2.84 6.14
C ALA A 34 -15.72 -3.09 7.32
N ASN A 35 -15.27 -3.78 8.37
CA ASN A 35 -16.08 -4.01 9.57
C ASN A 35 -16.45 -2.72 10.29
N LYS A 36 -15.51 -1.77 10.41
CA LYS A 36 -15.73 -0.48 11.05
C LYS A 36 -16.66 0.42 10.25
N VAL A 37 -16.37 0.61 8.96
CA VAL A 37 -17.15 1.51 8.10
C VAL A 37 -18.55 0.94 7.91
N LEU A 38 -18.68 -0.30 7.41
CA LEU A 38 -19.98 -0.94 7.19
C LEU A 38 -20.72 -1.24 8.51
N GLY A 39 -20.05 -1.23 9.65
CA GLY A 39 -20.68 -1.33 10.97
C GLY A 39 -21.35 -0.03 11.44
N ALA A 40 -20.98 1.11 10.86
CA ALA A 40 -21.56 2.40 11.18
C ALA A 40 -22.73 2.79 10.26
N LEU A 41 -22.90 2.08 9.14
CA LEU A 41 -23.98 2.32 8.18
C LEU A 41 -25.31 1.73 8.67
N ASP A 42 -26.40 2.32 8.18
CA ASP A 42 -27.74 1.85 8.49
C ASP A 42 -28.09 0.61 7.65
N PRO A 43 -28.97 -0.30 8.11
CA PRO A 43 -29.22 -1.59 7.45
C PRO A 43 -29.71 -1.45 5.99
N GLU A 44 -30.40 -0.34 5.70
CA GLU A 44 -30.90 0.03 4.38
C GLU A 44 -29.78 0.28 3.35
N ASP A 45 -28.64 0.80 3.77
CA ASP A 45 -27.47 1.01 2.89
C ASP A 45 -26.67 -0.30 2.68
N LEU A 46 -26.94 -1.34 3.48
CA LEU A 46 -26.21 -2.61 3.50
C LEU A 46 -26.92 -3.74 2.74
N VAL A 47 -28.01 -3.43 2.04
CA VAL A 47 -28.79 -4.40 1.24
C VAL A 47 -27.93 -5.04 0.14
N ASP A 48 -27.02 -4.28 -0.47
CA ASP A 48 -26.06 -4.80 -1.46
C ASP A 48 -24.73 -4.04 -1.39
N VAL A 49 -23.71 -4.70 -0.84
CA VAL A 49 -22.37 -4.12 -0.66
C VAL A 49 -21.71 -3.78 -2.01
N THR A 50 -22.10 -4.43 -3.11
CA THR A 50 -21.52 -4.13 -4.43
C THR A 50 -22.03 -2.83 -5.03
N LYS A 51 -23.20 -2.35 -4.59
CA LYS A 51 -23.81 -1.08 -5.01
C LYS A 51 -23.50 0.08 -4.08
N LEU A 52 -22.72 -0.18 -3.03
CA LEU A 52 -22.36 0.84 -2.05
C LEU A 52 -21.59 1.98 -2.72
N ASP A 53 -22.07 3.21 -2.52
CA ASP A 53 -21.30 4.41 -2.79
C ASP A 53 -20.33 4.67 -1.63
N VAL A 54 -19.03 4.56 -1.93
CA VAL A 54 -17.97 4.73 -0.94
C VAL A 54 -17.94 6.15 -0.38
N GLU A 55 -18.29 7.16 -1.17
CA GLU A 55 -18.34 8.55 -0.72
C GLU A 55 -19.42 8.74 0.33
N HIS A 56 -20.62 8.29 0.02
CA HIS A 56 -21.75 8.39 0.92
C HIS A 56 -21.49 7.57 2.20
N ALA A 57 -20.93 6.37 2.07
CA ALA A 57 -20.55 5.53 3.20
C ALA A 57 -19.50 6.19 4.11
N MET A 58 -18.45 6.79 3.53
CA MET A 58 -17.40 7.48 4.29
C MET A 58 -17.89 8.78 4.93
N MET A 59 -18.80 9.51 4.28
CA MET A 59 -19.46 10.68 4.85
C MET A 59 -20.29 10.30 6.08
N ARG A 60 -21.13 9.26 5.96
CA ARG A 60 -21.91 8.71 7.10
C ARG A 60 -21.02 8.24 8.24
N PHE A 61 -19.96 7.51 7.93
CA PHE A 61 -18.98 7.05 8.91
C PHE A 61 -18.30 8.22 9.63
N THR A 62 -17.90 9.26 8.89
CA THR A 62 -17.25 10.46 9.47
C THR A 62 -18.22 11.25 10.34
N ASN A 63 -19.49 11.37 9.94
CA ASN A 63 -20.51 12.05 10.73
C ASN A 63 -20.79 11.31 12.05
N LYS A 64 -20.83 9.97 12.04
CA LYS A 64 -21.11 9.16 13.25
C LYS A 64 -19.88 8.97 14.15
N LEU A 65 -18.69 8.73 13.56
CA LEU A 65 -17.50 8.28 14.30
C LEU A 65 -16.24 9.11 14.04
N GLY A 66 -16.30 10.14 13.19
CA GLY A 66 -15.14 10.90 12.72
C GLY A 66 -14.33 11.58 13.82
N LYS A 67 -14.96 11.94 14.95
CA LYS A 67 -14.25 12.50 16.12
C LYS A 67 -13.18 11.57 16.71
N ASN A 68 -13.28 10.27 16.45
CA ASN A 68 -12.34 9.25 16.94
C ASN A 68 -11.18 8.98 15.98
N TYR A 69 -11.13 9.65 14.82
CA TYR A 69 -10.16 9.36 13.76
C TYR A 69 -9.49 10.62 13.25
N THR A 70 -8.21 10.50 12.92
CA THR A 70 -7.48 11.57 12.24
C THR A 70 -7.90 11.66 10.77
N PRO A 71 -7.77 12.84 10.12
CA PRO A 71 -8.04 12.99 8.69
C PRO A 71 -7.28 11.99 7.82
N ASP A 72 -6.03 11.68 8.19
CA ASP A 72 -5.19 10.71 7.50
C ASP A 72 -5.73 9.27 7.62
N SER A 73 -6.24 8.90 8.81
CA SER A 73 -6.91 7.62 9.02
C SER A 73 -8.16 7.48 8.16
N LEU A 74 -8.96 8.55 8.03
CA LEU A 74 -10.16 8.56 7.20
C LEU A 74 -9.83 8.38 5.72
N ARG A 75 -8.79 9.06 5.23
CA ARG A 75 -8.28 8.90 3.86
C ARG A 75 -7.80 7.47 3.60
N THR A 76 -7.08 6.90 4.56
CA THR A 76 -6.62 5.51 4.50
C THR A 76 -7.78 4.52 4.47
N TYR A 77 -8.82 4.74 5.30
CA TYR A 77 -9.98 3.86 5.36
C TYR A 77 -10.77 3.90 4.04
N ARG A 78 -10.96 5.08 3.48
CA ARG A 78 -11.56 5.26 2.15
C ARG A 78 -10.81 4.45 1.08
N SER A 79 -9.51 4.70 0.92
CA SER A 79 -8.70 4.01 -0.10
C SER A 79 -8.73 2.48 0.05
N ARG A 80 -8.68 1.99 1.29
CA ARG A 80 -8.78 0.54 1.58
C ARG A 80 -10.14 -0.03 1.20
N LEU A 81 -11.22 0.68 1.51
CA LEU A 81 -12.58 0.25 1.19
C LEU A 81 -12.83 0.26 -0.31
N GLU A 82 -12.40 1.30 -1.02
CA GLU A 82 -12.48 1.40 -2.48
C GLU A 82 -11.74 0.24 -3.16
N SER A 83 -10.48 0.01 -2.77
CA SER A 83 -9.67 -1.06 -3.35
C SER A 83 -10.26 -2.45 -3.07
N ALA A 84 -10.77 -2.67 -1.86
CA ALA A 84 -11.39 -3.93 -1.48
C ALA A 84 -12.69 -4.18 -2.26
N LEU A 85 -13.54 -3.16 -2.43
CA LEU A 85 -14.76 -3.26 -3.22
C LEU A 85 -14.49 -3.48 -4.70
N ALA A 86 -13.49 -2.80 -5.26
CA ALA A 86 -13.06 -3.03 -6.63
C ALA A 86 -12.59 -4.47 -6.85
N ASP A 87 -11.75 -4.99 -5.96
CA ASP A 87 -11.28 -6.38 -6.00
C ASP A 87 -12.45 -7.37 -5.86
N PHE A 88 -13.41 -7.10 -4.98
CA PHE A 88 -14.58 -7.96 -4.80
C PHE A 88 -15.50 -7.96 -6.02
N LYS A 89 -15.71 -6.81 -6.66
CA LYS A 89 -16.45 -6.71 -7.92
C LYS A 89 -15.74 -7.48 -9.03
N ALA A 90 -14.42 -7.35 -9.13
CA ALA A 90 -13.61 -8.08 -10.11
C ALA A 90 -13.67 -9.59 -9.88
N TYR A 91 -13.60 -10.05 -8.62
CA TYR A 91 -13.74 -11.45 -8.26
C TYR A 91 -15.12 -12.00 -8.66
N ARG A 92 -16.19 -11.25 -8.40
CA ARG A 92 -17.54 -11.66 -8.78
C ARG A 92 -17.76 -11.70 -10.30
N ALA A 93 -17.10 -10.80 -11.03
CA ALA A 93 -17.17 -10.77 -12.48
C ALA A 93 -16.40 -11.94 -13.13
N ASN A 94 -15.24 -12.31 -12.58
CA ASN A 94 -14.43 -13.43 -13.07
C ASN A 94 -13.70 -14.13 -11.92
N PRO A 95 -14.32 -15.13 -11.26
CA PRO A 95 -13.73 -15.80 -10.11
C PRO A 95 -12.55 -16.71 -10.49
N ILE A 96 -12.53 -17.24 -11.72
CA ILE A 96 -11.47 -18.15 -12.20
C ILE A 96 -10.18 -17.38 -12.49
N GLY A 97 -10.30 -16.20 -13.10
CA GLY A 97 -9.16 -15.36 -13.48
C GLY A 97 -8.82 -14.25 -12.47
N PHE A 98 -9.44 -14.26 -11.29
CA PHE A 98 -9.30 -13.15 -10.34
C PHE A 98 -7.85 -12.98 -9.88
N ARG A 99 -7.34 -11.76 -10.02
CA ARG A 99 -6.07 -11.31 -9.45
C ARG A 99 -6.33 -9.99 -8.72
N PRO A 100 -6.07 -9.90 -7.41
CA PRO A 100 -6.26 -8.66 -6.68
C PRO A 100 -5.32 -7.59 -7.22
N SER A 101 -5.81 -6.36 -7.25
CA SER A 101 -5.13 -5.19 -7.83
C SER A 101 -3.83 -4.80 -7.10
N GLY A 102 -3.43 -5.55 -6.06
CA GLY A 102 -2.20 -5.37 -5.29
C GLY A 102 -0.94 -6.00 -5.90
N ARG A 103 -1.06 -6.76 -7.01
CA ARG A 103 0.10 -7.22 -7.80
C ARG A 103 0.30 -6.30 -9.00
N SER A 104 1.14 -5.28 -8.80
CA SER A 104 1.81 -4.44 -9.80
C SER A 104 1.05 -4.19 -11.12
N ARG A 105 0.48 -2.99 -11.26
CA ARG A 105 0.38 -2.36 -12.58
C ARG A 105 1.73 -1.74 -12.89
N ASN A 106 2.68 -2.57 -13.31
CA ASN A 106 3.76 -2.13 -14.18
C ASN A 106 4.03 -3.25 -15.18
N HIS A 107 4.06 -2.84 -16.45
CA HIS A 107 4.44 -3.59 -17.65
C HIS A 107 3.31 -4.19 -18.50
N MET A 108 2.69 -3.33 -19.32
CA MET A 108 2.47 -3.64 -20.73
C MET A 108 2.81 -2.38 -21.54
N SER A 109 3.84 -2.54 -22.36
CA SER A 109 4.38 -1.65 -23.38
C SER A 109 3.34 -1.14 -24.37
N ASP A 110 3.38 0.16 -24.69
CA ASP A 110 3.15 0.62 -26.06
C ASP A 110 4.41 1.35 -26.52
N VAL A 111 5.13 0.68 -27.42
CA VAL A 111 6.26 1.19 -28.18
C VAL A 111 5.68 1.86 -29.41
N VAL A 112 5.83 3.18 -29.53
CA VAL A 112 5.89 3.85 -30.83
C VAL A 112 7.07 4.82 -30.78
N GLU A 113 8.15 4.41 -31.45
CA GLU A 113 9.23 5.28 -31.89
C GLU A 113 8.69 6.39 -32.79
N LYS A 114 9.16 7.63 -32.59
CA LYS A 114 9.60 8.44 -33.74
C LYS A 114 10.63 9.51 -33.35
N SER A 115 11.69 9.51 -34.14
CA SER A 115 12.91 10.31 -34.12
C SER A 115 12.73 11.81 -34.36
N GLY A 116 13.77 12.58 -34.01
CA GLY A 116 14.06 13.95 -34.48
C GLY A 116 14.90 14.71 -33.44
N ASP A 117 16.24 14.65 -33.49
CA ASP A 117 17.17 15.50 -34.26
C ASP A 117 17.22 16.99 -33.85
N LYS A 118 18.45 17.53 -33.80
CA LYS A 118 18.93 18.88 -33.44
C LYS A 118 19.22 19.11 -31.95
N GLY A 119 20.38 19.60 -31.53
CA GLY A 119 21.52 20.15 -32.25
C GLY A 119 22.58 20.65 -31.26
N LYS A 120 23.84 20.61 -31.69
CA LYS A 120 25.03 21.08 -30.97
C LYS A 120 25.01 22.61 -30.80
N GLY A 121 25.52 23.11 -29.67
CA GLY A 121 25.86 24.51 -29.48
C GLY A 121 26.61 24.76 -28.18
N ALA A 122 27.92 24.86 -28.24
CA ALA A 122 28.80 25.24 -27.13
C ALA A 122 28.98 26.76 -27.07
N ARG A 123 28.92 27.39 -25.87
CA ARG A 123 29.71 28.61 -25.57
C ARG A 123 29.84 28.96 -24.08
N ILE A 124 31.06 28.75 -23.57
CA ILE A 124 31.93 29.61 -22.73
C ILE A 124 31.39 30.31 -21.46
N LYS A 125 31.91 29.80 -20.33
CA LYS A 125 32.44 30.41 -19.09
C LYS A 125 32.32 31.94 -18.88
N THR A 126 31.83 32.30 -17.68
CA THR A 126 32.34 33.45 -16.92
C THR A 126 32.35 33.09 -15.43
N GLN A 127 33.54 33.12 -14.81
CA GLN A 127 33.77 32.96 -13.37
C GLN A 127 33.55 34.29 -12.64
N ARG A 128 33.00 34.23 -11.41
CA ARG A 128 33.53 34.86 -10.17
C ARG A 128 32.69 34.42 -8.93
N PRO A 129 33.19 34.58 -7.69
CA PRO A 129 33.31 33.46 -6.74
C PRO A 129 32.45 33.57 -5.46
N PHE A 130 32.48 32.51 -4.64
CA PHE A 130 32.07 32.43 -3.22
C PHE A 130 30.54 32.43 -3.02
N VAL A 131 29.89 31.40 -2.46
CA VAL A 131 30.02 30.84 -1.10
C VAL A 131 29.80 29.33 -1.13
N ALA A 132 30.51 28.60 -0.27
CA ALA A 132 30.33 27.18 -0.04
C ALA A 132 29.00 26.92 0.70
N GLU A 133 28.02 26.36 0.00
CA GLU A 133 26.87 25.70 0.62
C GLU A 133 26.68 24.33 -0.05
N GLU A 134 27.18 23.34 0.67
CA GLU A 134 26.64 21.97 0.81
C GLU A 134 25.63 21.55 -0.27
N SER A 135 26.15 21.10 -1.41
CA SER A 135 25.36 20.28 -2.33
C SER A 135 25.12 18.92 -1.69
N ALA A 136 24.03 18.84 -0.93
CA ALA A 136 23.31 17.61 -0.68
C ALA A 136 23.23 16.84 -2.00
N THR A 137 23.86 15.67 -1.99
CA THR A 137 23.62 14.63 -2.98
C THR A 137 22.11 14.48 -3.11
N VAL A 138 21.57 14.81 -4.27
CA VAL A 138 20.20 14.45 -4.65
C VAL A 138 20.22 12.94 -4.83
N GLY A 139 20.18 12.24 -3.70
CA GLY A 139 19.84 10.84 -3.62
C GLY A 139 18.43 10.73 -4.17
N SER A 140 18.27 9.90 -5.20
CA SER A 140 16.96 9.42 -5.60
C SER A 140 16.17 9.04 -4.34
N PRO A 141 14.86 9.36 -4.25
CA PRO A 141 14.06 8.96 -3.11
C PRO A 141 14.07 7.44 -3.02
N VAL A 142 14.92 6.91 -2.13
CA VAL A 142 14.88 5.50 -1.74
C VAL A 142 13.48 5.26 -1.21
N PRO A 143 12.71 4.32 -1.78
CA PRO A 143 11.37 4.08 -1.33
C PRO A 143 11.46 3.59 0.12
N MET A 144 10.97 4.43 1.03
CA MET A 144 10.98 4.21 2.47
C MET A 144 10.43 2.81 2.78
N GLY A 145 11.35 1.94 3.21
CA GLY A 145 11.07 0.55 3.52
C GLY A 145 10.16 0.34 4.71
N SER A 146 9.57 -0.85 4.82
CA SER A 146 8.74 -1.20 5.97
C SER A 146 9.63 -1.55 7.17
N ILE A 147 9.29 -1.02 8.35
CA ILE A 147 9.93 -1.41 9.63
C ILE A 147 9.32 -2.73 10.08
N VAL A 148 10.16 -3.72 10.35
CA VAL A 148 9.73 -5.07 10.77
C VAL A 148 10.10 -5.30 12.23
N PRO A 149 9.12 -5.44 13.15
CA PRO A 149 9.39 -5.80 14.53
C PRO A 149 9.67 -7.31 14.63
N ILE A 150 10.83 -7.66 15.17
CA ILE A 150 11.25 -9.03 15.45
C ILE A 150 11.31 -9.18 16.98
N GLN A 151 10.47 -10.06 17.53
CA GLN A 151 10.59 -10.44 18.93
C GLN A 151 11.77 -11.39 19.10
N VAL A 152 12.74 -11.01 19.93
CA VAL A 152 13.96 -11.81 20.16
C VAL A 152 13.87 -12.59 21.47
N ARG A 153 13.20 -12.02 22.49
CA ARG A 153 12.91 -12.64 23.80
C ARG A 153 11.62 -12.04 24.38
N ASP A 154 11.08 -12.63 25.45
CA ASP A 154 9.80 -12.25 26.06
C ASP A 154 9.66 -10.76 26.44
N ASN A 155 10.77 -10.03 26.59
CA ASN A 155 10.80 -8.59 26.89
C ASN A 155 11.66 -7.77 25.91
N LEU A 156 11.98 -8.29 24.72
CA LEU A 156 12.85 -7.59 23.76
C LEU A 156 12.32 -7.70 22.32
N ILE A 157 11.88 -6.57 21.79
CA ILE A 157 11.46 -6.41 20.39
C ILE A 157 12.49 -5.54 19.68
N ILE A 158 13.15 -6.09 18.66
CA ILE A 158 14.06 -5.35 17.79
C ILE A 158 13.29 -4.86 16.58
N GLN A 159 13.38 -3.57 16.27
CA GLN A 159 12.85 -3.01 15.05
C GLN A 159 13.94 -3.01 13.98
N VAL A 160 13.76 -3.82 12.93
CA VAL A 160 14.60 -3.74 11.74
C VAL A 160 14.12 -2.52 10.95
N GLY A 161 15.03 -1.57 10.71
CA GLY A 161 14.77 -0.27 10.07
C GLY A 161 14.17 -0.39 8.67
N PRO A 162 13.95 0.74 7.96
CA PRO A 162 13.23 0.73 6.68
C PRO A 162 13.95 -0.14 5.66
N VAL A 163 13.42 -1.35 5.42
CA VAL A 163 13.97 -2.30 4.44
C VAL A 163 13.42 -1.96 3.05
N PRO A 164 14.27 -1.58 2.08
CA PRO A 164 13.82 -1.17 0.75
C PRO A 164 13.05 -2.29 0.04
N PHE A 165 12.15 -1.95 -0.88
CA PHE A 165 11.26 -2.95 -1.52
C PHE A 165 11.99 -3.95 -2.41
N ASP A 166 13.21 -3.60 -2.83
CA ASP A 166 14.14 -4.37 -3.65
C ASP A 166 15.21 -5.10 -2.81
N PHE A 167 15.03 -5.22 -1.49
CA PHE A 167 15.98 -5.87 -0.60
C PHE A 167 16.19 -7.35 -0.94
N THR A 168 17.38 -7.68 -1.41
CA THR A 168 17.70 -9.02 -1.91
C THR A 168 18.13 -9.96 -0.79
N PRO A 169 18.05 -11.30 -1.01
CA PRO A 169 18.55 -12.27 -0.03
C PRO A 169 20.05 -12.12 0.28
N SER A 170 20.84 -11.66 -0.69
CA SER A 170 22.27 -11.42 -0.53
C SER A 170 22.56 -10.23 0.40
N GLU A 171 21.75 -9.18 0.33
CA GLU A 171 21.85 -8.01 1.22
C GLU A 171 21.33 -8.32 2.62
N ALA A 172 20.23 -9.07 2.72
CA ALA A 172 19.72 -9.60 3.98
C ALA A 172 20.78 -10.41 4.74
N LYS A 173 21.50 -11.29 4.04
CA LYS A 173 22.61 -12.05 4.62
C LYS A 173 23.75 -11.16 5.12
N ARG A 174 24.07 -10.07 4.42
CA ARG A 174 25.10 -9.12 4.89
C ARG A 174 24.66 -8.44 6.18
N VAL A 175 23.43 -7.95 6.25
CA VAL A 175 22.90 -7.32 7.46
C VAL A 175 22.87 -8.32 8.63
N ALA A 176 22.43 -9.55 8.37
CA ALA A 176 22.44 -10.63 9.36
C ALA A 176 23.85 -10.92 9.89
N ASN A 177 24.85 -10.98 9.01
CA ASN A 177 26.24 -11.20 9.41
C ASN A 177 26.80 -10.06 10.28
N VAL A 178 26.42 -8.80 10.02
CA VAL A 178 26.80 -7.66 10.86
C VAL A 178 26.18 -7.78 12.25
N ILE A 179 24.89 -8.12 12.33
CA ILE A 179 24.19 -8.32 13.61
C ILE A 179 24.79 -9.50 14.38
N LEU A 180 25.13 -10.59 13.69
CA LEU A 180 25.81 -11.75 14.28
C LEU A 180 27.21 -11.39 14.82
N ALA A 181 27.97 -10.57 14.09
CA ALA A 181 29.28 -10.11 14.54
C ALA A 181 29.18 -9.22 15.80
N LEU A 182 28.16 -8.35 15.88
CA LEU A 182 27.89 -7.54 17.07
C LEU A 182 27.46 -8.35 18.29
N ALA A 183 26.85 -9.52 18.09
CA ALA A 183 26.42 -10.41 19.18
C ALA A 183 27.51 -11.37 19.66
N ALA A 184 28.59 -11.55 18.88
CA ALA A 184 29.70 -12.45 19.18
C ALA A 184 30.91 -11.75 19.82
N GLY A 185 30.87 -10.41 19.94
CA GLY A 185 31.84 -9.60 20.70
C GLY A 185 31.34 -9.28 22.09
#